data_AF-A0A4S2JC94-F1
#
_entry.id   AF-A0A4S2JC94-F1
#
_cell.length_a   1.000
_cell.length_b   1.000
_cell.length_c   1.000
_cell.angle_alpha   90.00
_cell.angle_beta   90.00
_cell.angle_gamma   90.00
#
_symmetry.space_group_name_H-M   'P 1'
#
loop_
_entity.id
_entity.type
_entity.pdbx_description
1 polymer ?
#
loop_
_entity_poly.entity_id
_entity_poly.type
_entity_poly.pdbx_seq_one_letter_code
_entity_poly.pdbx_strand_id
1 'polypeptide(L)'
;MSAPVKSCYLRSLEHLEETPNVYLPDNTPIYVGRSPETGITDAKCSRQQVQQIGPHACGFNGFKTQKGVRFVAKHDDRLELLYGKHAYEIEFIPPPSVENFALRKRSYKSETEETEKKAKMLKLDNCSDNRSEESENDREEEEKLASNGVHSNQKGFSISSSTSSEQSNEASSTSAKWDSIDNGKLLIYTASSVPNQTKVAAYDMDGTLIKPKSGLVFPKDCNDWQLLYPDVPGKLKQLHTNGYKIVIFTNQAGLSTGKVKINDFKRKIEKVVQKIGVPIQKNGGVTIDKASSFYIGDAAGRPKNWAPGKKKDHSSADRLMALNLGIKFETPEEHFLKHKTPPYELPKFNPKSLSQTDDICKPVDAELTLKQQEVVLMVGSPGSGKSHFAKNYLKEYGYVNRDTLGSWQKCIAAVQQYLNQGKSIVLDNTNPDPASRKRYIEIAKKRNVSVRCFVMTTSIEHAKHNNKFRELTDPSHIPINEIIINSYV
;
A
#
# COMPACT_ATOMS: atom_id res chain seq x y z
N MET A 1 -0.85 -46.24 3.40
CA MET A 1 -0.69 -45.92 1.96
C MET A 1 -1.74 -44.88 1.60
N SER A 2 -1.36 -43.75 1.02
CA SER A 2 -2.34 -42.72 0.66
C SER A 2 -3.18 -43.14 -0.53
N ALA A 3 -4.50 -42.93 -0.46
CA ALA A 3 -5.36 -43.10 -1.61
C ALA A 3 -4.83 -42.24 -2.77
N PRO A 4 -4.69 -42.79 -3.99
CA PRO A 4 -4.24 -42.00 -5.14
C PRO A 4 -5.28 -40.91 -5.40
N VAL A 5 -4.79 -39.67 -5.47
CA VAL A 5 -5.57 -38.51 -5.91
C VAL A 5 -6.10 -38.83 -7.31
N LYS A 6 -7.42 -38.74 -7.51
CA LYS A 6 -8.06 -39.06 -8.79
C LYS A 6 -8.29 -37.82 -9.66
N SER A 7 -8.46 -36.66 -9.03
CA SER A 7 -8.80 -35.41 -9.71
C SER A 7 -8.43 -34.20 -8.85
N CYS A 8 -8.16 -33.06 -9.50
CA CYS A 8 -7.84 -31.79 -8.85
C CYS A 8 -8.70 -30.68 -9.46
N TYR A 9 -9.18 -29.74 -8.65
CA TYR A 9 -10.06 -28.66 -9.08
C TYR A 9 -9.69 -27.33 -8.42
N LEU A 10 -10.02 -26.22 -9.08
CA LEU A 10 -10.16 -24.91 -8.43
C LEU A 10 -11.63 -24.65 -8.14
N ARG A 11 -11.97 -24.59 -6.85
CA ARG A 11 -13.31 -24.30 -6.35
C ARG A 11 -13.43 -22.81 -6.04
N SER A 12 -14.37 -22.13 -6.69
CA SER A 12 -14.61 -20.69 -6.45
C SER A 12 -15.07 -20.45 -5.01
N LEU A 13 -14.51 -19.42 -4.36
CA LEU A 13 -14.91 -18.97 -3.03
C LEU A 13 -15.86 -17.76 -3.07
N GLU A 14 -16.03 -17.13 -4.24
CA GLU A 14 -16.84 -15.91 -4.39
C GLU A 14 -18.27 -16.20 -4.92
N HIS A 15 -18.45 -17.30 -5.65
CA HIS A 15 -19.71 -17.65 -6.32
C HIS A 15 -19.99 -19.16 -6.19
N LEU A 16 -20.32 -19.60 -4.98
CA LEU A 16 -20.48 -21.02 -4.62
C LEU A 16 -21.58 -21.77 -5.38
N GLU A 17 -22.56 -21.06 -5.95
CA GLU A 17 -23.74 -21.66 -6.62
C GLU A 17 -23.79 -21.43 -8.14
N GLU A 18 -22.94 -20.57 -8.71
CA GLU A 18 -23.06 -20.13 -10.12
C GLU A 18 -21.81 -20.39 -10.99
N THR A 19 -20.63 -20.65 -10.40
CA THR A 19 -19.40 -20.88 -11.17
C THR A 19 -18.97 -22.34 -11.15
N PRO A 20 -18.78 -22.99 -12.32
CA PRO A 20 -18.29 -24.36 -12.37
C PRO A 20 -16.86 -24.45 -11.83
N ASN A 21 -16.55 -25.56 -11.13
CA ASN A 21 -15.19 -25.85 -10.68
C ASN A 21 -14.26 -26.01 -11.89
N VAL A 22 -13.08 -25.38 -11.85
CA VAL A 22 -12.10 -25.51 -12.94
C VAL A 22 -11.32 -26.80 -12.73
N TYR A 23 -11.45 -27.76 -13.64
CA TYR A 23 -10.69 -29.01 -13.58
C TYR A 23 -9.21 -28.80 -13.90
N LEU A 24 -8.34 -29.37 -13.06
CA LEU A 24 -6.89 -29.36 -13.18
C LEU A 24 -6.42 -30.77 -13.59
N PRO A 25 -6.24 -31.07 -14.89
CA PRO A 25 -5.79 -32.36 -15.36
C PRO A 25 -4.36 -32.70 -14.89
N ASP A 26 -4.13 -33.96 -14.55
CA ASP A 26 -2.81 -34.42 -14.12
C ASP A 26 -1.77 -34.29 -15.23
N ASN A 27 -0.55 -33.90 -14.85
CA ASN A 27 0.62 -33.70 -15.73
C ASN A 27 0.39 -32.82 -16.98
N THR A 28 -0.67 -32.01 -17.00
CA THR A 28 -1.01 -31.16 -18.14
C THR A 28 -0.99 -29.69 -17.71
N PRO A 29 -0.10 -28.85 -18.28
CA PRO A 29 -0.10 -27.42 -18.00
C PRO A 29 -1.41 -26.80 -18.44
N ILE A 30 -2.06 -26.08 -17.54
CA ILE A 30 -3.24 -25.28 -17.89
C ILE A 30 -3.04 -23.82 -17.55
N TYR A 31 -3.73 -22.97 -18.32
CA TYR A 31 -3.77 -21.55 -18.07
C TYR A 31 -5.13 -21.17 -17.52
N VAL A 32 -5.13 -20.62 -16.31
CA VAL A 32 -6.35 -20.14 -15.66
C VAL A 32 -6.29 -18.62 -15.55
N GLY A 33 -7.42 -17.97 -15.82
CA GLY A 33 -7.53 -16.52 -15.84
C GLY A 33 -8.93 -16.09 -16.29
N ARG A 34 -9.07 -14.91 -16.88
CA ARG A 34 -10.33 -14.40 -17.41
C ARG A 34 -10.87 -15.29 -18.53
N SER A 35 -11.90 -16.09 -18.25
CA SER A 35 -12.55 -16.98 -19.22
C SER A 35 -14.00 -17.26 -18.83
N PRO A 36 -14.83 -17.78 -19.75
CA PRO A 36 -16.17 -18.28 -19.40
C PRO A 36 -16.12 -19.38 -18.34
N GLU A 37 -15.10 -20.25 -18.38
CA GLU A 37 -14.90 -21.36 -17.44
C GLU A 37 -14.68 -20.88 -16.00
N THR A 38 -13.97 -19.76 -15.80
CA THR A 38 -13.77 -19.17 -14.47
C THR A 38 -14.89 -18.22 -14.06
N GLY A 39 -15.76 -17.82 -14.99
CA GLY A 39 -16.77 -16.78 -14.78
C GLY A 39 -16.19 -15.36 -14.67
N ILE A 40 -14.87 -15.18 -14.85
CA ILE A 40 -14.22 -13.89 -14.66
C ILE A 40 -14.35 -13.05 -15.94
N THR A 41 -14.86 -11.82 -15.77
CA THR A 41 -14.95 -10.81 -16.83
C THR A 41 -14.05 -9.60 -16.61
N ASP A 42 -13.39 -9.48 -15.43
CA ASP A 42 -12.51 -8.36 -15.06
C ASP A 42 -11.33 -8.24 -16.04
N ALA A 43 -11.29 -7.15 -16.81
CA ALA A 43 -10.25 -6.92 -17.81
C ALA A 43 -8.83 -6.76 -17.23
N LYS A 44 -8.70 -6.54 -15.92
CA LYS A 44 -7.40 -6.53 -15.22
C LYS A 44 -6.87 -7.93 -14.95
N CYS A 45 -7.71 -8.96 -15.01
CA CYS A 45 -7.30 -10.35 -14.96
C CYS A 45 -6.93 -10.81 -16.38
N SER A 46 -5.69 -11.25 -16.60
CA SER A 46 -5.27 -11.84 -17.87
C SER A 46 -6.07 -13.12 -18.14
N ARG A 47 -6.19 -13.52 -19.42
CA ARG A 47 -6.71 -14.85 -19.78
C ARG A 47 -5.78 -15.98 -19.30
N GLN A 48 -4.48 -15.69 -19.18
CA GLN A 48 -3.45 -16.60 -18.71
C GLN A 48 -2.78 -16.03 -17.46
N GLN A 49 -3.56 -15.96 -16.38
CA GLN A 49 -3.21 -15.18 -15.20
C GLN A 49 -2.25 -15.92 -14.27
N VAL A 50 -2.35 -17.25 -14.14
CA VAL A 50 -1.49 -18.07 -13.26
C VAL A 50 -0.01 -18.01 -13.62
N GLN A 51 0.36 -17.80 -14.88
CA GLN A 51 1.77 -17.57 -15.29
C GLN A 51 2.21 -16.11 -15.09
N GLN A 52 1.31 -15.23 -14.65
CA GLN A 52 1.52 -13.79 -14.46
C GLN A 52 2.13 -13.12 -15.70
N ILE A 53 1.51 -13.38 -16.86
CA ILE A 53 1.90 -12.75 -18.13
C ILE A 53 1.42 -11.29 -18.17
N GLY A 54 0.30 -10.98 -17.51
CA GLY A 54 -0.25 -9.62 -17.40
C GLY A 54 0.44 -8.73 -16.35
N PRO A 55 0.17 -7.41 -16.35
CA PRO A 55 0.79 -6.45 -15.44
C PRO A 55 0.31 -6.57 -13.98
N HIS A 56 -0.76 -7.32 -13.73
CA HIS A 56 -1.37 -7.50 -12.42
C HIS A 56 -1.04 -8.88 -11.84
N ALA A 57 -0.61 -8.91 -10.58
CA ALA A 57 -0.16 -10.14 -9.91
C ALA A 57 -1.33 -11.03 -9.47
N CYS A 58 -1.04 -12.32 -9.25
CA CYS A 58 -1.92 -13.23 -8.53
C CYS A 58 -1.73 -13.06 -7.01
N GLY A 59 -2.63 -13.66 -6.24
CA GLY A 59 -2.44 -13.93 -4.82
C GLY A 59 -2.32 -15.42 -4.56
N PHE A 60 -1.48 -15.81 -3.59
CA PHE A 60 -1.37 -17.19 -3.13
C PHE A 60 -1.29 -17.19 -1.61
N ASN A 61 -2.24 -17.85 -0.94
CA ASN A 61 -2.39 -17.87 0.51
C ASN A 61 -2.31 -16.47 1.16
N GLY A 62 -2.91 -15.46 0.51
CA GLY A 62 -2.94 -14.07 0.98
C GLY A 62 -1.72 -13.21 0.59
N PHE A 63 -0.69 -13.79 -0.03
CA PHE A 63 0.51 -13.08 -0.45
C PHE A 63 0.48 -12.77 -1.95
N LYS A 64 0.97 -11.58 -2.33
CA LYS A 64 1.10 -11.20 -3.73
C LYS A 64 2.22 -11.99 -4.40
N THR A 65 1.94 -12.60 -5.55
CA THR A 65 2.95 -13.37 -6.29
C THR A 65 3.92 -12.45 -7.04
N GLN A 66 5.14 -12.94 -7.27
CA GLN A 66 6.15 -12.29 -8.11
C GLN A 66 6.23 -13.00 -9.46
N LYS A 67 6.47 -12.22 -10.52
CA LYS A 67 6.59 -12.75 -11.88
C LYS A 67 7.79 -13.71 -11.97
N GLY A 68 7.59 -14.87 -12.59
CA GLY A 68 8.64 -15.89 -12.75
C GLY A 68 8.85 -16.81 -11.54
N VAL A 69 8.13 -16.61 -10.44
CA VAL A 69 8.20 -17.50 -9.27
C VAL A 69 7.12 -18.58 -9.37
N ARG A 70 7.53 -19.85 -9.24
CA ARG A 70 6.62 -21.00 -9.20
C ARG A 70 6.23 -21.33 -7.75
N PHE A 71 4.96 -21.62 -7.54
CA PHE A 71 4.43 -22.08 -6.27
C PHE A 71 3.91 -23.51 -6.43
N VAL A 72 4.21 -24.35 -5.44
CA VAL A 72 3.65 -25.71 -5.35
C VAL A 72 2.51 -25.66 -4.36
N ALA A 73 1.30 -25.80 -4.85
CA ALA A 73 0.10 -25.75 -4.04
C ALA A 73 -0.34 -27.13 -3.55
N LYS A 74 -1.07 -27.13 -2.45
CA LYS A 74 -1.63 -28.31 -1.77
C LYS A 74 -3.14 -28.20 -1.66
N HIS A 75 -3.77 -29.30 -1.25
CA HIS A 75 -5.17 -29.31 -0.89
C HIS A 75 -5.48 -28.22 0.15
N ASP A 76 -6.56 -27.47 -0.08
CA ASP A 76 -7.03 -26.32 0.71
C ASP A 76 -6.16 -25.06 0.64
N ASP A 77 -5.16 -25.01 -0.26
CA ASP A 77 -4.46 -23.76 -0.53
C ASP A 77 -5.36 -22.79 -1.31
N ARG A 78 -5.24 -21.51 -1.00
CA ARG A 78 -6.02 -20.44 -1.59
C ARG A 78 -5.24 -19.76 -2.71
N LEU A 79 -5.82 -19.71 -3.90
CA LEU A 79 -5.32 -19.01 -5.07
C LEU A 79 -6.26 -17.85 -5.40
N GLU A 80 -5.71 -16.66 -5.57
CA GLU A 80 -6.44 -15.50 -6.08
C GLU A 80 -5.90 -15.22 -7.48
N LEU A 81 -6.74 -15.38 -8.51
CA LEU A 81 -6.26 -15.19 -9.88
C LEU A 81 -5.83 -13.72 -10.08
N LEU A 82 -6.55 -12.77 -9.50
CA LEU A 82 -6.09 -11.38 -9.44
C LEU A 82 -5.85 -11.03 -7.98
N TYR A 83 -4.68 -10.50 -7.59
CA TYR A 83 -4.37 -10.28 -6.17
C TYR A 83 -5.47 -9.48 -5.46
N GLY A 84 -6.09 -10.09 -4.44
CA GLY A 84 -7.26 -9.58 -3.72
C GLY A 84 -8.62 -9.84 -4.38
N LYS A 85 -8.74 -10.58 -5.49
CA LYS A 85 -10.00 -10.83 -6.19
C LYS A 85 -10.02 -12.22 -6.83
N HIS A 86 -11.20 -12.74 -7.11
CA HIS A 86 -11.40 -14.03 -7.77
C HIS A 86 -10.67 -15.13 -7.01
N ALA A 87 -11.07 -15.32 -5.76
CA ALA A 87 -10.50 -16.31 -4.87
C ALA A 87 -11.03 -17.72 -5.18
N TYR A 88 -10.12 -18.68 -5.24
CA TYR A 88 -10.35 -20.10 -5.42
C TYR A 88 -9.61 -20.90 -4.35
N GLU A 89 -10.13 -22.08 -4.04
CA GLU A 89 -9.50 -23.09 -3.20
C GLU A 89 -9.10 -24.30 -4.04
N ILE A 90 -7.95 -24.89 -3.75
CA ILE A 90 -7.43 -26.06 -4.47
C ILE A 90 -7.97 -27.34 -3.83
N GLU A 91 -8.80 -28.06 -4.56
CA GLU A 91 -9.51 -29.24 -4.10
C GLU A 91 -8.97 -30.50 -4.78
N PHE A 92 -8.47 -31.45 -4.01
CA PHE A 92 -8.08 -32.77 -4.49
C PHE A 92 -9.14 -33.78 -4.09
N ILE A 93 -9.61 -34.59 -5.04
CA ILE A 93 -10.68 -35.57 -4.83
C ILE A 93 -10.15 -36.96 -5.24
N PRO A 94 -10.10 -37.95 -4.32
CA PRO A 94 -10.35 -37.81 -2.88
C PRO A 94 -9.25 -36.97 -2.19
N PRO A 95 -9.54 -36.33 -1.05
CA PRO A 95 -8.54 -35.61 -0.27
C PRO A 95 -7.34 -36.51 0.09
N PRO A 96 -6.10 -36.00 0.00
CA PRO A 96 -4.91 -36.79 0.34
C PRO A 96 -4.93 -37.23 1.81
N SER A 97 -4.65 -38.51 2.07
CA SER A 97 -4.65 -39.09 3.42
C SER A 97 -3.54 -38.53 4.32
N VAL A 98 -3.78 -38.47 5.62
CA VAL A 98 -2.96 -37.75 6.61
C VAL A 98 -1.67 -38.47 7.04
N GLU A 99 -1.36 -39.67 6.54
CA GLU A 99 -0.21 -40.45 7.01
C GLU A 99 1.07 -40.21 6.18
N ASN A 100 2.12 -39.77 6.88
CA ASN A 100 3.52 -39.62 6.47
C ASN A 100 3.89 -38.38 5.61
N PHE A 101 3.81 -37.19 6.20
CA PHE A 101 4.69 -36.09 5.78
C PHE A 101 6.04 -36.21 6.49
N ALA A 102 6.95 -36.97 5.88
CA ALA A 102 8.37 -36.86 6.20
C ALA A 102 8.85 -35.42 5.93
N LEU A 103 9.66 -34.89 6.86
CA LEU A 103 10.37 -33.61 6.76
C LEU A 103 11.21 -33.56 5.47
N ARG A 104 10.66 -33.03 4.37
CA ARG A 104 11.47 -32.53 3.25
C ARG A 104 11.58 -31.01 3.37
N LYS A 105 12.81 -30.52 3.61
CA LYS A 105 13.19 -29.11 3.53
C LYS A 105 12.70 -28.53 2.20
N ARG A 106 12.16 -27.30 2.23
CA ARG A 106 11.86 -26.51 1.02
C ARG A 106 13.16 -26.36 0.22
N SER A 107 13.25 -26.92 -0.99
CA SER A 107 14.28 -26.52 -1.95
C SER A 107 13.73 -25.37 -2.78
N TYR A 108 14.26 -24.17 -2.59
CA TYR A 108 14.20 -23.13 -3.62
C TYR A 108 15.12 -23.57 -4.75
N LYS A 109 14.57 -23.79 -5.96
CA LYS A 109 15.39 -23.91 -7.17
C LYS A 109 15.23 -22.62 -7.96
N SER A 110 16.31 -21.84 -8.10
CA SER A 110 16.39 -20.79 -9.12
C SER A 110 16.77 -21.44 -10.45
N GLU A 111 16.11 -21.05 -11.54
CA GLU A 111 16.39 -21.58 -12.89
C GLU A 111 17.68 -21.02 -13.53
N THR A 112 18.65 -20.56 -12.73
CA THR A 112 19.92 -20.01 -13.24
C THR A 112 21.00 -21.07 -13.52
N GLU A 113 20.89 -22.28 -12.99
CA GLU A 113 21.97 -23.29 -13.10
C GLU A 113 21.74 -24.37 -14.19
N GLU A 114 20.53 -24.55 -14.70
CA GLU A 114 20.24 -25.56 -15.74
C GLU A 114 20.49 -25.05 -17.17
N THR A 115 20.43 -23.74 -17.40
CA THR A 115 20.60 -23.10 -18.71
C THR A 115 22.07 -23.01 -19.14
N GLU A 116 23.00 -22.86 -18.20
CA GLU A 116 24.45 -22.78 -18.50
C GLU A 116 25.07 -24.12 -18.94
N LYS A 117 24.50 -25.26 -18.52
CA LYS A 117 25.00 -26.58 -18.89
C LYS A 117 24.53 -27.04 -20.28
N LYS A 118 23.36 -26.59 -20.75
CA LYS A 118 22.87 -26.89 -22.11
C LYS A 118 23.51 -26.00 -23.18
N ALA A 119 23.92 -24.78 -22.85
CA ALA A 119 24.57 -23.86 -23.78
C ALA A 119 26.02 -24.23 -24.15
N LYS A 120 26.66 -25.15 -23.41
CA LYS A 120 28.04 -25.62 -23.70
C LYS A 120 28.12 -26.85 -24.62
N MET A 121 27.00 -27.43 -25.06
CA MET A 121 27.01 -28.70 -25.81
C MET A 121 26.43 -28.65 -27.22
N LEU A 122 26.18 -27.44 -27.76
CA LEU A 122 25.71 -27.25 -29.14
C LEU A 122 26.38 -26.02 -29.77
N LYS A 123 27.65 -26.17 -30.14
CA LYS A 123 28.33 -25.36 -31.16
C LYS A 123 29.24 -26.30 -31.96
N LEU A 124 28.72 -26.83 -33.06
CA LEU A 124 29.50 -27.11 -34.26
C LEU A 124 28.53 -27.09 -35.45
N ASP A 125 29.03 -26.50 -36.54
CA ASP A 125 28.54 -26.52 -37.92
C ASP A 125 27.72 -25.32 -38.45
N ASN A 126 27.99 -25.10 -39.73
CA ASN A 126 28.24 -23.83 -40.42
C ASN A 126 27.03 -23.27 -41.17
N CYS A 127 27.01 -21.93 -41.24
CA CYS A 127 26.86 -21.07 -42.42
C CYS A 127 25.74 -21.33 -43.46
N SER A 128 24.86 -20.33 -43.65
CA SER A 128 24.78 -19.59 -44.93
C SER A 128 23.80 -18.40 -44.87
N ASP A 129 24.14 -17.40 -45.67
CA ASP A 129 23.69 -16.02 -45.74
C ASP A 129 22.21 -15.78 -46.12
N ASN A 130 21.61 -14.67 -45.65
CA ASN A 130 21.34 -13.52 -46.53
C ASN A 130 20.87 -12.25 -45.80
N ARG A 131 21.29 -11.11 -46.38
CA ARG A 131 21.26 -9.72 -45.91
C ARG A 131 19.86 -9.08 -45.91
N SER A 132 19.63 -8.08 -45.04
CA SER A 132 19.46 -6.66 -45.42
C SER A 132 19.21 -5.75 -44.19
N GLU A 133 20.26 -4.98 -43.88
CA GLU A 133 20.31 -3.51 -43.72
C GLU A 133 19.48 -2.71 -42.69
N GLU A 134 20.27 -2.00 -41.87
CA GLU A 134 20.22 -0.56 -41.53
C GLU A 134 19.73 -0.10 -40.14
N SER A 135 20.73 -0.09 -39.24
CA SER A 135 21.35 1.09 -38.57
C SER A 135 20.60 1.85 -37.48
N GLU A 136 21.08 1.70 -36.25
CA GLU A 136 21.24 2.78 -35.26
C GLU A 136 22.51 2.49 -34.43
N ASN A 137 23.46 3.41 -34.43
CA ASN A 137 24.65 3.37 -33.57
C ASN A 137 24.99 4.82 -33.20
N ASP A 138 24.95 5.16 -31.91
CA ASP A 138 26.18 5.28 -31.13
C ASP A 138 25.90 5.82 -29.72
N ARG A 139 26.50 5.13 -28.75
CA ARG A 139 26.65 5.54 -27.35
C ARG A 139 28.12 5.90 -27.12
N GLU A 140 28.28 6.91 -26.26
CA GLU A 140 29.23 7.01 -25.14
C GLU A 140 30.72 6.70 -25.40
N GLU A 141 31.58 7.63 -24.99
CA GLU A 141 32.47 7.39 -23.83
C GLU A 141 33.18 8.67 -23.37
N GLU A 142 33.09 8.94 -22.06
CA GLU A 142 34.02 9.76 -21.29
C GLU A 142 35.19 8.87 -20.82
N GLU A 143 36.43 9.38 -20.79
CA GLU A 143 37.12 9.68 -19.52
C GLU A 143 38.56 10.19 -19.71
N LYS A 144 38.78 11.37 -19.11
CA LYS A 144 39.85 11.74 -18.16
C LYS A 144 41.32 11.99 -18.57
N LEU A 145 41.71 13.19 -18.12
CA LEU A 145 42.85 13.56 -17.25
C LEU A 145 44.09 14.25 -17.86
N ALA A 146 44.21 15.52 -17.41
CA ALA A 146 45.38 16.12 -16.75
C ALA A 146 46.45 16.89 -17.55
N SER A 147 46.51 18.17 -17.16
CA SER A 147 47.70 18.95 -16.79
C SER A 147 48.57 19.61 -17.87
N ASN A 148 48.80 20.91 -17.64
CA ASN A 148 49.99 21.72 -17.93
C ASN A 148 50.50 21.75 -19.38
N GLY A 149 50.69 22.88 -20.05
CA GLY A 149 50.69 24.28 -19.69
C GLY A 149 51.45 25.07 -20.77
N VAL A 150 51.39 26.40 -20.65
CA VAL A 150 52.47 27.35 -20.97
C VAL A 150 52.70 27.78 -22.45
N HIS A 151 52.40 29.07 -22.65
CA HIS A 151 53.05 30.09 -23.52
C HIS A 151 52.83 29.98 -25.05
N SER A 152 52.74 31.08 -25.82
CA SER A 152 53.32 32.41 -25.65
C SER A 152 52.66 33.44 -26.60
N ASN A 153 52.69 34.72 -26.19
CA ASN A 153 52.98 35.93 -26.99
C ASN A 153 52.00 36.36 -28.12
N GLN A 154 51.70 37.64 -28.36
CA GLN A 154 52.18 38.91 -27.82
C GLN A 154 51.27 40.09 -28.28
N LYS A 155 51.17 41.09 -27.39
CA LYS A 155 51.15 42.56 -27.58
C LYS A 155 50.13 43.28 -28.49
N GLY A 156 49.47 44.27 -27.86
CA GLY A 156 49.12 45.57 -28.43
C GLY A 156 48.58 46.55 -27.36
N PHE A 157 49.36 47.59 -27.05
CA PHE A 157 49.12 48.79 -26.20
C PHE A 157 47.78 49.51 -26.50
N SER A 158 47.14 50.41 -25.72
CA SER A 158 47.36 51.25 -24.50
C SER A 158 46.01 51.99 -24.24
N ILE A 159 45.58 52.43 -23.06
CA ILE A 159 45.87 53.72 -22.39
C ILE A 159 45.04 53.74 -21.07
N SER A 160 45.64 54.27 -20.02
CA SER A 160 45.07 54.52 -18.69
C SER A 160 44.08 55.68 -18.63
N SER A 161 42.99 55.54 -17.88
CA SER A 161 42.47 56.62 -17.03
C SER A 161 41.66 56.06 -15.87
N SER A 162 41.80 56.73 -14.74
CA SER A 162 41.36 56.37 -13.40
C SER A 162 39.88 56.72 -13.13
N THR A 163 39.40 56.17 -12.00
CA THR A 163 38.32 56.64 -11.11
C THR A 163 36.90 56.07 -11.26
N SER A 164 36.27 55.95 -10.08
CA SER A 164 34.88 55.60 -9.73
C SER A 164 34.46 54.13 -9.78
N SER A 165 34.66 53.48 -8.63
CA SER A 165 33.88 52.37 -8.12
C SER A 165 32.42 52.78 -7.87
N GLU A 166 31.48 52.18 -8.59
CA GLU A 166 30.10 52.04 -8.12
C GLU A 166 29.62 50.60 -8.34
N GLN A 167 29.15 50.03 -7.24
CA GLN A 167 28.76 48.65 -7.07
C GLN A 167 27.51 48.32 -7.90
N SER A 168 27.64 47.38 -8.82
CA SER A 168 26.48 46.68 -9.37
C SER A 168 25.92 45.75 -8.29
N ASN A 169 24.79 46.15 -7.71
CA ASN A 169 23.94 45.29 -6.89
C ASN A 169 23.49 44.08 -7.71
N GLU A 170 24.18 42.95 -7.54
CA GLU A 170 23.66 41.64 -7.91
C GLU A 170 22.49 41.29 -6.98
N ALA A 171 21.28 41.62 -7.41
CA ALA A 171 20.07 41.02 -6.87
C ALA A 171 20.11 39.52 -7.17
N SER A 172 20.54 38.73 -6.19
CA SER A 172 20.45 37.27 -6.18
C SER A 172 19.01 36.84 -6.50
N SER A 173 18.80 36.36 -7.73
CA SER A 173 17.56 35.75 -8.16
C SER A 173 17.41 34.40 -7.45
N THR A 174 16.74 34.40 -6.31
CA THR A 174 16.45 33.15 -5.57
C THR A 174 15.45 32.31 -6.37
N SER A 175 15.97 31.38 -7.17
CA SER A 175 15.20 30.41 -7.94
C SER A 175 14.44 29.45 -7.01
N ALA A 176 13.28 28.98 -7.48
CA ALA A 176 12.47 28.03 -6.72
C ALA A 176 13.21 26.70 -6.53
N LYS A 177 13.06 26.09 -5.34
CA LYS A 177 13.76 24.87 -4.95
C LYS A 177 12.80 23.69 -4.77
N TRP A 178 13.27 22.51 -5.15
CA TRP A 178 12.65 21.22 -4.87
C TRP A 178 13.51 20.39 -3.91
N ASP A 179 12.96 20.01 -2.77
CA ASP A 179 13.57 19.02 -1.86
C ASP A 179 12.82 17.67 -1.98
N SER A 180 13.53 16.55 -1.74
CA SER A 180 12.98 15.19 -1.71
C SER A 180 13.38 14.51 -0.41
N ILE A 181 12.42 13.95 0.31
CA ILE A 181 12.61 13.30 1.62
C ILE A 181 12.15 11.84 1.54
N ASP A 182 12.80 10.98 2.34
CA ASP A 182 12.50 9.55 2.49
C ASP A 182 12.39 8.80 1.15
N ASN A 183 13.42 8.94 0.31
CA ASN A 183 13.50 8.34 -1.03
C ASN A 183 12.30 8.72 -1.93
N GLY A 184 11.86 9.97 -1.85
CA GLY A 184 10.79 10.50 -2.71
C GLY A 184 9.38 10.25 -2.20
N LYS A 185 9.21 9.81 -0.95
CA LYS A 185 7.88 9.73 -0.30
C LYS A 185 7.29 11.12 -0.04
N LEU A 186 8.12 12.14 0.12
CA LEU A 186 7.70 13.52 0.28
C LEU A 186 8.52 14.44 -0.63
N LEU A 187 7.84 15.22 -1.46
CA LEU A 187 8.42 16.26 -2.29
C LEU A 187 8.00 17.62 -1.74
N ILE A 188 8.97 18.54 -1.63
CA ILE A 188 8.70 19.88 -1.11
C ILE A 188 9.11 20.92 -2.14
N TYR A 189 8.15 21.72 -2.56
CA TYR A 189 8.38 22.91 -3.37
C TYR A 189 8.51 24.14 -2.48
N THR A 190 9.51 24.96 -2.74
CA THR A 190 9.72 26.25 -2.07
C THR A 190 9.95 27.31 -3.14
N ALA A 191 8.96 28.19 -3.35
CA ALA A 191 9.11 29.39 -4.17
C ALA A 191 10.17 30.35 -3.57
N SER A 192 10.40 31.49 -4.22
CA SER A 192 11.31 32.53 -3.72
C SER A 192 11.01 32.88 -2.26
N SER A 193 12.08 33.02 -1.48
CA SER A 193 11.99 33.02 -0.02
C SER A 193 11.20 34.23 0.50
N VAL A 194 10.04 33.97 1.10
CA VAL A 194 9.36 34.91 2.01
C VAL A 194 9.45 34.44 3.47
N PRO A 195 9.40 35.37 4.45
CA PRO A 195 9.50 35.01 5.87
C PRO A 195 8.52 33.91 6.29
N ASN A 196 8.90 33.18 7.33
CA ASN A 196 7.99 32.24 7.99
C ASN A 196 6.94 33.02 8.78
N GLN A 197 5.73 32.47 8.86
CA GLN A 197 4.62 33.11 9.57
C GLN A 197 4.04 32.16 10.61
N THR A 198 3.49 32.72 11.69
CA THR A 198 2.79 31.94 12.71
C THR A 198 1.39 31.53 12.25
N LYS A 199 0.78 32.27 11.31
CA LYS A 199 -0.53 31.96 10.71
C LYS A 199 -0.36 31.23 9.40
N VAL A 200 -1.11 30.15 9.20
CA VAL A 200 -1.07 29.33 7.98
C VAL A 200 -2.46 29.20 7.38
N ALA A 201 -2.58 29.54 6.11
CA ALA A 201 -3.71 29.19 5.26
C ALA A 201 -3.25 28.03 4.37
N ALA A 202 -3.65 26.82 4.76
CA ALA A 202 -3.26 25.60 4.07
C ALA A 202 -4.39 25.10 3.17
N TYR A 203 -4.03 24.52 2.03
CA TYR A 203 -4.98 24.10 1.00
C TYR A 203 -4.62 22.72 0.45
N ASP A 204 -5.63 21.92 0.13
CA ASP A 204 -5.49 20.90 -0.91
C ASP A 204 -5.33 21.57 -2.30
N MET A 205 -4.91 20.80 -3.30
CA MET A 205 -4.75 21.26 -4.67
C MET A 205 -5.90 20.82 -5.59
N ASP A 206 -6.05 19.51 -5.82
CA ASP A 206 -6.90 18.96 -6.88
C ASP A 206 -8.35 18.83 -6.39
N GLY A 207 -9.26 19.66 -6.91
CA GLY A 207 -10.62 19.79 -6.40
C GLY A 207 -10.81 20.99 -5.48
N THR A 208 -9.71 21.63 -5.06
CA THR A 208 -9.69 22.74 -4.10
C THR A 208 -9.21 24.06 -4.70
N LEU A 209 -7.99 24.10 -5.25
CA LEU A 209 -7.43 25.27 -5.93
C LEU A 209 -7.60 25.17 -7.44
N ILE A 210 -7.50 23.96 -7.97
CA ILE A 210 -7.59 23.66 -9.40
C ILE A 210 -8.57 22.51 -9.66
N LYS A 211 -9.04 22.41 -10.90
CA LYS A 211 -9.83 21.31 -11.42
C LYS A 211 -9.39 20.97 -12.85
N PRO A 212 -9.69 19.76 -13.38
CA PRO A 212 -9.43 19.45 -14.78
C PRO A 212 -10.11 20.45 -15.72
N LYS A 213 -9.37 20.94 -16.72
CA LYS A 213 -9.91 21.86 -17.73
C LYS A 213 -10.89 21.14 -18.65
N SER A 214 -10.62 19.86 -18.92
CA SER A 214 -11.44 18.96 -19.73
C SER A 214 -12.81 18.62 -19.14
N GLY A 215 -13.03 18.88 -17.84
CA GLY A 215 -14.25 18.48 -17.12
C GLY A 215 -14.33 16.99 -16.76
N LEU A 216 -13.29 16.20 -17.08
CA LEU A 216 -13.18 14.81 -16.65
C LEU A 216 -12.87 14.72 -15.15
N VAL A 217 -13.12 13.55 -14.55
CA VAL A 217 -12.77 13.28 -13.15
C VAL A 217 -11.25 13.27 -12.95
N PHE A 218 -10.51 12.78 -13.93
CA PHE A 218 -9.05 12.71 -13.90
C PHE A 218 -8.46 13.55 -15.04
N PRO A 219 -7.34 14.27 -14.81
CA PRO A 219 -6.69 15.07 -15.84
C PRO A 219 -6.10 14.18 -16.94
N LYS A 220 -6.18 14.63 -18.19
CA LYS A 220 -5.60 13.93 -19.35
C LYS A 220 -4.08 13.98 -19.36
N ASP A 221 -3.52 15.12 -18.96
CA ASP A 221 -2.08 15.38 -18.95
C ASP A 221 -1.73 16.50 -17.94
N CYS A 222 -0.45 16.89 -17.88
CA CYS A 222 0.07 17.88 -16.93
C CYS A 222 -0.42 19.33 -17.16
N ASN A 223 -1.03 19.62 -18.31
CA ASN A 223 -1.61 20.91 -18.66
C ASN A 223 -3.14 20.92 -18.54
N ASP A 224 -3.79 19.77 -18.32
CA ASP A 224 -5.24 19.64 -18.14
C ASP A 224 -5.68 20.10 -16.75
N TRP A 225 -5.54 21.39 -16.48
CA TRP A 225 -6.01 22.02 -15.25
C TRP A 225 -6.43 23.48 -15.51
N GLN A 226 -7.31 23.97 -14.65
CA GLN A 226 -7.71 25.37 -14.54
C GLN A 226 -8.01 25.68 -13.08
N LEU A 227 -8.06 26.97 -12.72
CA LEU A 227 -8.49 27.37 -11.39
C LEU A 227 -9.91 26.86 -11.09
N LEU A 228 -10.15 26.42 -9.86
CA LEU A 228 -11.49 25.95 -9.45
C LEU A 228 -12.51 27.07 -9.59
N TYR A 229 -12.17 28.24 -9.04
CA TYR A 229 -12.93 29.49 -9.11
C TYR A 229 -12.04 30.65 -9.56
N PRO A 230 -12.60 31.66 -10.27
CA PRO A 230 -11.84 32.84 -10.70
C PRO A 230 -11.21 33.63 -9.54
N ASP A 231 -11.85 33.63 -8.36
CA ASP A 231 -11.43 34.43 -7.21
C ASP A 231 -10.30 33.81 -6.36
N VAL A 232 -9.86 32.58 -6.67
CA VAL A 232 -8.78 31.89 -5.93
C VAL A 232 -7.52 32.77 -5.79
N PRO A 233 -6.96 33.39 -6.86
CA PRO A 233 -5.79 34.26 -6.74
C PRO A 233 -6.05 35.49 -5.86
N GLY A 234 -7.21 36.13 -6.01
CA GLY A 234 -7.59 37.31 -5.24
C GLY A 234 -7.64 37.00 -3.74
N LYS A 235 -8.28 35.89 -3.38
CA LYS A 235 -8.41 35.45 -1.98
C LYS A 235 -7.07 35.07 -1.35
N LEU A 236 -6.23 34.32 -2.07
CA LEU A 236 -4.91 33.92 -1.57
C LEU A 236 -3.98 35.14 -1.42
N LYS A 237 -4.05 36.10 -2.34
CA LYS A 237 -3.30 37.37 -2.22
C LYS A 237 -3.74 38.18 -1.01
N GLN A 238 -5.05 38.27 -0.75
CA GLN A 238 -5.57 38.93 0.45
C GLN A 238 -5.03 38.28 1.73
N LEU A 239 -5.08 36.95 1.82
CA LEU A 239 -4.58 36.22 2.99
C LEU A 239 -3.07 36.40 3.19
N HIS A 240 -2.30 36.33 2.11
CA HIS A 240 -0.86 36.57 2.15
C HIS A 240 -0.53 37.98 2.68
N THR A 241 -1.22 39.02 2.19
CA THR A 241 -1.07 40.40 2.70
C THR A 241 -1.47 40.50 4.17
N ASN A 242 -2.43 39.70 4.63
CA ASN A 242 -2.85 39.63 6.03
C ASN A 242 -1.92 38.79 6.93
N GLY A 243 -0.72 38.45 6.46
CA GLY A 243 0.30 37.76 7.24
C GLY A 243 0.13 36.24 7.32
N TYR A 244 -0.67 35.63 6.43
CA TYR A 244 -0.75 34.18 6.33
C TYR A 244 0.35 33.61 5.44
N LYS A 245 1.00 32.54 5.91
CA LYS A 245 1.73 31.64 5.03
C LYS A 245 0.74 30.85 4.17
N ILE A 246 0.95 30.83 2.86
CA ILE A 246 0.17 30.00 1.95
C ILE A 246 0.91 28.67 1.73
N VAL A 247 0.26 27.55 2.07
CA VAL A 247 0.84 26.21 1.99
C VAL A 247 -0.12 25.29 1.23
N ILE A 248 0.41 24.41 0.40
CA ILE A 248 -0.36 23.34 -0.25
C ILE A 248 0.08 22.00 0.30
N PHE A 249 -0.89 21.18 0.72
CA PHE A 249 -0.71 19.76 1.01
C PHE A 249 -1.47 18.96 -0.04
N THR A 250 -0.81 18.04 -0.73
CA THR A 250 -1.48 17.26 -1.79
C THR A 250 -1.02 15.82 -1.81
N ASN A 251 -1.97 14.88 -1.83
CA ASN A 251 -1.72 13.45 -1.88
C ASN A 251 -1.58 12.98 -3.33
N GLN A 252 -0.37 12.56 -3.72
CA GLN A 252 -0.04 12.23 -5.12
C GLN A 252 0.48 10.80 -5.28
N ALA A 253 -0.32 9.81 -4.84
CA ALA A 253 0.00 8.39 -4.92
C ALA A 253 0.30 7.89 -6.36
N GLY A 254 -0.13 8.63 -7.39
CA GLY A 254 0.21 8.37 -8.79
C GLY A 254 1.72 8.46 -9.08
N LEU A 255 2.47 9.26 -8.31
CA LEU A 255 3.92 9.44 -8.48
C LEU A 255 4.69 8.18 -8.09
N SER A 256 4.37 7.57 -6.95
CA SER A 256 5.05 6.35 -6.48
C SER A 256 4.76 5.12 -7.35
N THR A 257 3.64 5.13 -8.08
CA THR A 257 3.26 4.06 -9.01
C THR A 257 3.80 4.26 -10.44
N GLY A 258 4.47 5.37 -10.72
CA GLY A 258 4.95 5.73 -12.05
C GLY A 258 3.86 6.16 -13.05
N LYS A 259 2.59 6.18 -12.64
CA LYS A 259 1.47 6.63 -13.49
C LYS A 259 1.57 8.11 -13.84
N VAL A 260 2.17 8.90 -12.94
CA VAL A 260 2.44 10.32 -13.15
C VAL A 260 3.95 10.51 -13.10
N LYS A 261 4.52 11.14 -14.12
CA LYS A 261 5.95 11.46 -14.16
C LYS A 261 6.25 12.61 -13.20
N ILE A 262 7.28 12.46 -12.37
CA ILE A 262 7.66 13.47 -11.36
C ILE A 262 7.96 14.83 -12.01
N ASN A 263 8.67 14.86 -13.13
CA ASN A 263 9.03 16.12 -13.81
C ASN A 263 7.80 16.85 -14.36
N ASP A 264 6.80 16.10 -14.86
CA ASP A 264 5.55 16.67 -15.35
C ASP A 264 4.73 17.26 -14.19
N PHE A 265 4.74 16.59 -13.04
CA PHE A 265 4.12 17.09 -11.82
C PHE A 265 4.81 18.36 -11.30
N LYS A 266 6.15 18.39 -11.24
CA LYS A 266 6.90 19.59 -10.82
C LYS A 266 6.56 20.80 -11.69
N ARG A 267 6.56 20.61 -13.02
CA ARG A 267 6.18 21.66 -13.97
C ARG A 267 4.72 22.10 -13.82
N LYS A 268 3.79 21.17 -13.51
CA LYS A 268 2.39 21.53 -13.18
C LYS A 268 2.35 22.44 -11.96
N ILE A 269 3.04 22.09 -10.87
CA ILE A 269 3.09 22.90 -9.65
C ILE A 269 3.63 24.30 -9.93
N GLU A 270 4.76 24.43 -10.61
CA GLU A 270 5.35 25.73 -10.94
C GLU A 270 4.39 26.63 -11.72
N LYS A 271 3.70 26.08 -12.73
CA LYS A 271 2.68 26.83 -13.49
C LYS A 271 1.47 27.22 -12.64
N VAL A 272 1.04 26.36 -11.72
CA VAL A 272 -0.06 26.66 -10.79
C VAL A 272 0.34 27.79 -9.85
N VAL A 273 1.52 27.72 -9.24
CA VAL A 273 2.03 28.80 -8.36
C VAL A 273 2.15 30.11 -9.12
N GLN A 274 2.70 30.07 -10.33
CA GLN A 274 2.79 31.24 -11.21
C GLN A 274 1.40 31.84 -11.51
N LYS A 275 0.40 30.99 -11.79
CA LYS A 275 -0.98 31.43 -12.10
C LYS A 275 -1.71 32.01 -10.89
N ILE A 276 -1.46 31.50 -9.68
CA ILE A 276 -2.01 32.05 -8.44
C ILE A 276 -1.33 33.38 -8.09
N GLY A 277 -0.04 33.52 -8.37
CA GLY A 277 0.69 34.78 -8.19
C GLY A 277 0.99 35.14 -6.73
N VAL A 278 1.03 34.15 -5.84
CA VAL A 278 1.53 34.29 -4.45
C VAL A 278 2.61 33.24 -4.19
N PRO A 279 3.61 33.55 -3.34
CA PRO A 279 4.60 32.54 -2.95
C PRO A 279 3.95 31.38 -2.20
N ILE A 280 4.11 30.16 -2.73
CA ILE A 280 3.70 28.91 -2.08
C ILE A 280 4.95 28.15 -1.68
N GLN A 281 5.11 27.88 -0.38
CA GLN A 281 6.35 27.32 0.15
C GLN A 281 6.15 26.69 1.54
N LYS A 282 7.11 25.85 1.96
CA LYS A 282 7.17 25.33 3.33
C LYS A 282 7.28 26.46 4.36
N ASN A 283 6.79 26.22 5.58
CA ASN A 283 6.77 27.24 6.65
C ASN A 283 7.89 27.11 7.70
N GLY A 284 8.93 26.32 7.42
CA GLY A 284 10.07 26.17 8.32
C GLY A 284 9.70 25.65 9.72
N GLY A 285 10.52 25.99 10.73
CA GLY A 285 10.38 25.52 12.12
C GLY A 285 9.68 26.50 13.07
N VAL A 286 8.85 27.42 12.56
CA VAL A 286 8.13 28.38 13.42
C VAL A 286 6.92 27.73 14.08
N THR A 287 6.64 28.08 15.33
CA THR A 287 5.44 27.62 16.04
C THR A 287 4.18 28.21 15.40
N ILE A 288 3.23 27.35 15.05
CA ILE A 288 2.00 27.73 14.36
C ILE A 288 0.90 28.06 15.37
N ASP A 289 0.26 29.21 15.19
CA ASP A 289 -0.99 29.55 15.87
C ASP A 289 -2.14 28.78 15.20
N LYS A 290 -2.51 27.64 15.80
CA LYS A 290 -3.56 26.76 15.32
C LYS A 290 -4.95 27.40 15.33
N ALA A 291 -5.20 28.35 16.24
CA ALA A 291 -6.51 28.98 16.39
C ALA A 291 -6.80 29.96 15.25
N SER A 292 -5.77 30.65 14.74
CA SER A 292 -5.91 31.55 13.59
C SER A 292 -5.58 30.90 12.24
N SER A 293 -5.06 29.67 12.24
CA SER A 293 -4.74 28.88 11.05
C SER A 293 -5.89 27.96 10.64
N PHE A 294 -5.94 27.61 9.36
CA PHE A 294 -7.01 26.77 8.81
C PHE A 294 -6.53 25.94 7.62
N TYR A 295 -7.30 24.89 7.31
CA TYR A 295 -7.09 24.02 6.16
C TYR A 295 -8.34 23.97 5.29
N ILE A 296 -8.16 24.10 3.97
CA ILE A 296 -9.24 24.06 2.98
C ILE A 296 -9.05 22.84 2.09
N GLY A 297 -10.11 22.05 1.89
CA GLY A 297 -10.04 20.87 1.02
C GLY A 297 -11.40 20.32 0.59
N ASP A 298 -11.44 19.63 -0.55
CA ASP A 298 -12.67 19.08 -1.12
C ASP A 298 -13.00 17.68 -0.61
N ALA A 299 -12.01 16.92 -0.12
CA ALA A 299 -12.20 15.60 0.47
C ALA A 299 -12.77 15.72 1.89
N ALA A 300 -14.02 16.17 1.95
CA ALA A 300 -14.69 16.62 3.15
C ALA A 300 -15.73 15.61 3.69
N GLY A 301 -15.87 14.44 3.08
CA GLY A 301 -16.83 13.41 3.50
C GLY A 301 -18.29 13.81 3.31
N ARG A 302 -18.60 14.64 2.30
CA ARG A 302 -19.97 15.08 2.02
C ARG A 302 -20.79 13.93 1.40
N PRO A 303 -22.05 13.72 1.83
CA PRO A 303 -22.90 12.63 1.33
C PRO A 303 -23.42 12.93 -0.08
N LYS A 304 -24.00 11.94 -0.75
CA LYS A 304 -24.62 12.14 -2.08
C LYS A 304 -25.69 13.23 -1.98
N ASN A 305 -25.78 14.10 -2.99
CA ASN A 305 -26.75 15.20 -3.07
C ASN A 305 -26.55 16.31 -2.01
N TRP A 306 -25.34 16.48 -1.47
CA TRP A 306 -25.01 17.63 -0.62
C TRP A 306 -25.22 18.99 -1.33
N ALA A 307 -25.22 19.00 -2.66
CA ALA A 307 -25.67 20.09 -3.53
C ALA A 307 -26.27 19.54 -4.84
N PRO A 308 -27.03 20.35 -5.61
CA PRO A 308 -27.66 19.90 -6.85
C PRO A 308 -26.67 19.23 -7.82
N GLY A 309 -26.95 17.97 -8.19
CA GLY A 309 -26.14 17.19 -9.11
C GLY A 309 -24.79 16.67 -8.55
N LYS A 310 -24.50 16.87 -7.26
CA LYS A 310 -23.24 16.44 -6.66
C LYS A 310 -23.29 15.01 -6.13
N LYS A 311 -22.27 14.23 -6.50
CA LYS A 311 -22.01 12.90 -5.92
C LYS A 311 -21.45 13.05 -4.51
N LYS A 312 -21.46 11.96 -3.75
CA LYS A 312 -20.72 11.88 -2.49
C LYS A 312 -19.24 12.13 -2.73
N ASP A 313 -18.55 12.71 -1.76
CA ASP A 313 -17.10 12.86 -1.83
C ASP A 313 -16.43 11.49 -1.90
N HIS A 314 -15.30 11.43 -2.59
CA HIS A 314 -14.52 10.20 -2.75
C HIS A 314 -13.78 9.82 -1.45
N SER A 315 -13.55 10.81 -0.56
CA SER A 315 -12.77 10.68 0.67
C SER A 315 -13.19 11.76 1.68
N SER A 316 -12.76 11.59 2.94
CA SER A 316 -12.84 12.60 4.00
C SER A 316 -11.44 13.02 4.50
N ALA A 317 -10.39 12.70 3.74
CA ALA A 317 -8.98 12.87 4.14
C ALA A 317 -8.63 14.32 4.55
N ASP A 318 -9.14 15.32 3.84
CA ASP A 318 -8.84 16.72 4.12
C ASP A 318 -9.43 17.17 5.47
N ARG A 319 -10.72 16.86 5.68
CA ARG A 319 -11.40 17.12 6.94
C ARG A 319 -10.74 16.39 8.10
N LEU A 320 -10.38 15.12 7.91
CA LEU A 320 -9.72 14.30 8.93
C LEU A 320 -8.30 14.79 9.23
N MET A 321 -7.56 15.28 8.24
CA MET A 321 -6.25 15.89 8.47
C MET A 321 -6.37 17.13 9.36
N ALA A 322 -7.31 18.03 9.06
CA ALA A 322 -7.57 19.20 9.89
C ALA A 322 -8.00 18.83 11.32
N LEU A 323 -8.85 17.80 11.46
CA LEU A 323 -9.29 17.26 12.76
C LEU A 323 -8.13 16.64 13.56
N ASN A 324 -7.19 15.98 12.89
CA ASN A 324 -5.99 15.42 13.52
C ASN A 324 -5.04 16.51 14.00
N LEU A 325 -4.87 17.58 13.21
CA LEU A 325 -4.03 18.73 13.55
C LEU A 325 -4.67 19.65 14.61
N GLY A 326 -5.99 19.63 14.73
CA GLY A 326 -6.76 20.50 15.62
C GLY A 326 -6.85 21.93 15.09
N ILE A 327 -7.06 22.09 13.77
CA ILE A 327 -7.20 23.39 13.09
C ILE A 327 -8.57 23.51 12.43
N LYS A 328 -8.99 24.75 12.15
CA LYS A 328 -10.26 25.02 11.46
C LYS A 328 -10.25 24.39 10.06
N PHE A 329 -11.39 23.84 9.65
CA PHE A 329 -11.60 23.27 8.31
C PHE A 329 -12.78 23.95 7.60
N GLU A 330 -12.65 24.19 6.30
CA GLU A 330 -13.73 24.65 5.42
C GLU A 330 -13.59 23.95 4.04
N THR A 331 -14.70 23.74 3.32
CA THR A 331 -14.64 23.31 1.91
C THR A 331 -14.33 24.50 0.99
N PRO A 332 -13.95 24.27 -0.28
CA PRO A 332 -13.71 25.35 -1.23
C PRO A 332 -14.94 26.26 -1.43
N GLU A 333 -16.15 25.69 -1.42
CA GLU A 333 -17.40 26.44 -1.55
C GLU A 333 -17.64 27.36 -0.34
N GLU A 334 -17.40 26.88 0.87
CA GLU A 334 -17.49 27.70 2.09
C GLU A 334 -16.45 28.83 2.05
N HIS A 335 -15.21 28.48 1.67
CA HIS A 335 -14.08 29.40 1.74
C HIS A 335 -14.14 30.52 0.68
N PHE A 336 -14.31 30.14 -0.59
CA PHE A 336 -14.26 31.05 -1.74
C PHE A 336 -15.63 31.63 -2.10
N LEU A 337 -16.71 30.86 -1.96
CA LEU A 337 -18.05 31.29 -2.39
C LEU A 337 -18.97 31.71 -1.23
N LYS A 338 -18.52 31.56 0.02
CA LYS A 338 -19.30 31.86 1.24
C LYS A 338 -20.61 31.09 1.33
N HIS A 339 -20.62 29.89 0.75
CA HIS A 339 -21.75 28.98 0.89
C HIS A 339 -21.88 28.47 2.32
N LYS A 340 -23.08 27.99 2.68
CA LYS A 340 -23.33 27.34 3.96
C LYS A 340 -22.59 26.00 4.03
N THR A 341 -22.20 25.61 5.24
CA THR A 341 -21.54 24.34 5.52
C THR A 341 -22.39 23.16 5.06
N PRO A 342 -21.91 22.32 4.14
CA PRO A 342 -22.62 21.13 3.72
C PRO A 342 -22.60 20.06 4.83
N PRO A 343 -23.58 19.14 4.86
CA PRO A 343 -23.53 17.98 5.75
C PRO A 343 -22.31 17.12 5.43
N TYR A 344 -21.79 16.42 6.42
CA TYR A 344 -20.66 15.49 6.26
C TYR A 344 -20.79 14.29 7.21
N GLU A 345 -20.15 13.19 6.84
CA GLU A 345 -20.09 11.96 7.62
C GLU A 345 -18.64 11.66 8.05
N LEU A 346 -18.43 11.38 9.34
CA LEU A 346 -17.15 10.92 9.86
C LEU A 346 -17.06 9.38 9.81
N PRO A 347 -15.86 8.80 9.76
CA PRO A 347 -15.69 7.34 9.84
C PRO A 347 -16.33 6.77 11.11
N LYS A 348 -16.89 5.56 11.00
CA LYS A 348 -17.52 4.84 12.13
C LYS A 348 -16.56 4.65 13.31
N PHE A 349 -15.28 4.40 13.02
CA PHE A 349 -14.25 4.24 14.04
C PHE A 349 -13.50 5.54 14.27
N ASN A 350 -13.45 5.98 15.53
CA ASN A 350 -12.68 7.12 15.97
C ASN A 350 -11.53 6.67 16.88
N PRO A 351 -10.26 6.74 16.43
CA PRO A 351 -9.11 6.34 17.25
C PRO A 351 -8.99 7.11 18.57
N LYS A 352 -9.46 8.37 18.63
CA LYS A 352 -9.45 9.18 19.86
C LYS A 352 -10.48 8.74 20.90
N SER A 353 -11.42 7.86 20.53
CA SER A 353 -12.44 7.33 21.44
C SER A 353 -12.01 6.06 22.17
N LEU A 354 -10.84 5.51 21.85
CA LEU A 354 -10.30 4.34 22.54
C LEU A 354 -10.04 4.68 24.02
N SER A 355 -10.64 3.92 24.92
CA SER A 355 -10.47 4.11 26.36
C SER A 355 -9.07 3.67 26.80
N GLN A 356 -8.46 4.43 27.70
CA GLN A 356 -7.20 4.06 28.36
C GLN A 356 -7.47 3.20 29.60
N THR A 357 -8.35 2.20 29.48
CA THR A 357 -8.60 1.28 30.60
C THR A 357 -7.46 0.29 30.70
N ASP A 358 -7.00 0.01 31.92
CA ASP A 358 -6.00 -1.03 32.19
C ASP A 358 -6.58 -2.47 32.09
N ASP A 359 -7.90 -2.60 31.93
CA ASP A 359 -8.58 -3.89 31.77
C ASP A 359 -8.12 -4.62 30.50
N ILE A 360 -7.35 -5.69 30.67
CA ILE A 360 -6.79 -6.49 29.56
C ILE A 360 -7.85 -7.43 28.95
N CYS A 361 -8.79 -7.92 29.75
CA CYS A 361 -9.84 -8.83 29.32
C CYS A 361 -11.13 -8.61 30.12
N LYS A 362 -12.21 -9.27 29.69
CA LYS A 362 -13.47 -9.33 30.42
C LYS A 362 -13.88 -10.79 30.65
N PRO A 363 -14.34 -11.17 31.86
CA PRO A 363 -14.41 -10.33 33.07
C PRO A 363 -13.00 -9.99 33.60
N VAL A 364 -12.87 -8.91 34.37
CA VAL A 364 -11.57 -8.30 34.75
C VAL A 364 -10.75 -9.19 35.67
N ASP A 365 -11.42 -10.04 36.45
CA ASP A 365 -10.83 -11.03 37.36
C ASP A 365 -10.44 -12.35 36.67
N ALA A 366 -10.63 -12.46 35.35
CA ALA A 366 -10.27 -13.67 34.63
C ALA A 366 -8.76 -13.88 34.56
N GLU A 367 -8.29 -15.04 35.04
CA GLU A 367 -6.89 -15.44 34.89
C GLU A 367 -6.53 -15.64 33.41
N LEU A 368 -5.53 -14.92 32.92
CA LEU A 368 -5.06 -15.04 31.54
C LEU A 368 -4.35 -16.37 31.29
N THR A 369 -3.58 -16.84 32.26
CA THR A 369 -2.83 -18.09 32.21
C THR A 369 -3.24 -19.01 33.35
N LEU A 370 -3.28 -20.31 33.09
CA LEU A 370 -3.56 -21.34 34.09
C LEU A 370 -2.32 -22.19 34.33
N LYS A 371 -2.18 -22.72 35.55
CA LYS A 371 -1.14 -23.69 35.90
C LYS A 371 -1.39 -25.07 35.28
N GLN A 372 -2.67 -25.43 35.12
CA GLN A 372 -3.06 -26.69 34.47
C GLN A 372 -2.88 -26.60 32.97
N GLN A 373 -2.56 -27.74 32.34
CA GLN A 373 -2.44 -27.81 30.89
C GLN A 373 -3.77 -27.45 30.22
N GLU A 374 -3.73 -26.55 29.24
CA GLU A 374 -4.91 -26.12 28.51
C GLU A 374 -4.62 -25.75 27.05
N VAL A 375 -5.70 -25.60 26.27
CA VAL A 375 -5.67 -25.00 24.93
C VAL A 375 -6.44 -23.68 24.95
N VAL A 376 -5.74 -22.59 24.66
CA VAL A 376 -6.33 -21.27 24.43
C VAL A 376 -6.54 -21.08 22.93
N LEU A 377 -7.81 -21.06 22.51
CA LEU A 377 -8.21 -20.82 21.13
C LEU A 377 -8.54 -19.33 20.94
N MET A 378 -7.73 -18.63 20.14
CA MET A 378 -8.00 -17.22 19.82
C MET A 378 -8.96 -17.09 18.65
N VAL A 379 -9.93 -16.19 18.77
CA VAL A 379 -10.90 -15.86 17.72
C VAL A 379 -10.87 -14.35 17.50
N GLY A 380 -10.63 -13.91 16.28
CA GLY A 380 -10.67 -12.49 15.94
C GLY A 380 -10.19 -12.18 14.53
N SER A 381 -10.58 -11.02 14.02
CA SER A 381 -10.25 -10.60 12.65
C SER A 381 -8.73 -10.49 12.43
N PRO A 382 -8.19 -10.75 11.24
CA PRO A 382 -6.85 -10.31 10.88
C PRO A 382 -6.65 -8.82 11.23
N GLY A 383 -5.51 -8.47 11.84
CA GLY A 383 -5.27 -7.09 12.31
C GLY A 383 -5.92 -6.73 13.67
N SER A 384 -6.68 -7.62 14.29
CA SER A 384 -7.32 -7.37 15.61
C SER A 384 -6.37 -7.32 16.82
N GLY A 385 -5.09 -7.67 16.64
CA GLY A 385 -4.09 -7.69 17.72
C GLY A 385 -3.83 -9.06 18.37
N LYS A 386 -4.48 -10.15 17.91
CA LYS A 386 -4.30 -11.51 18.46
C LYS A 386 -2.84 -11.91 18.68
N SER A 387 -2.02 -11.82 17.63
CA SER A 387 -0.62 -12.23 17.71
C SER A 387 0.20 -11.38 18.68
N HIS A 388 -0.13 -10.09 18.80
CA HIS A 388 0.48 -9.22 19.79
C HIS A 388 0.07 -9.65 21.20
N PHE A 389 -1.22 -9.91 21.41
CA PHE A 389 -1.74 -10.40 22.69
C PHE A 389 -1.09 -11.74 23.10
N ALA A 390 -1.07 -12.73 22.20
CA ALA A 390 -0.46 -14.04 22.46
C ALA A 390 1.02 -13.91 22.85
N LYS A 391 1.79 -13.12 22.09
CA LYS A 391 3.22 -12.92 22.34
C LYS A 391 3.52 -12.16 23.63
N ASN A 392 2.60 -11.33 24.12
CA ASN A 392 2.83 -10.52 25.31
C ASN A 392 2.30 -11.16 26.60
N TYR A 393 1.16 -11.84 26.52
CA TYR A 393 0.46 -12.36 27.70
C TYR A 393 0.50 -13.89 27.83
N LEU A 394 0.81 -14.63 26.76
CA LEU A 394 0.82 -16.10 26.73
C LEU A 394 2.21 -16.64 26.33
N LYS A 395 3.29 -15.97 26.76
CA LYS A 395 4.68 -16.27 26.38
C LYS A 395 5.13 -17.70 26.67
N GLU A 396 4.64 -18.26 27.78
CA GLU A 396 5.01 -19.60 28.23
C GLU A 396 4.24 -20.71 27.49
N TYR A 397 3.25 -20.36 26.67
CA TYR A 397 2.42 -21.33 25.96
C TYR A 397 3.10 -21.73 24.65
N GLY A 398 2.90 -22.98 24.24
CA GLY A 398 3.22 -23.44 22.89
C GLY A 398 2.46 -22.59 21.87
N TYR A 399 3.19 -21.92 20.98
CA TYR A 399 2.61 -21.00 20.01
C TYR A 399 2.34 -21.72 18.68
N VAL A 400 1.06 -21.80 18.28
CA VAL A 400 0.64 -22.40 17.02
C VAL A 400 -0.06 -21.36 16.16
N ASN A 401 0.52 -21.09 14.98
CA ASN A 401 0.00 -20.13 14.02
C ASN A 401 0.12 -20.69 12.58
N ARG A 402 -1.00 -20.71 11.86
CA ARG A 402 -1.13 -21.23 10.49
C ARG A 402 -0.32 -20.42 9.49
N ASP A 403 -0.19 -19.11 9.65
CA ASP A 403 0.60 -18.26 8.75
C ASP A 403 2.07 -18.68 8.76
N THR A 404 2.58 -19.08 9.93
CA THR A 404 3.96 -19.58 10.09
C THR A 404 4.13 -21.04 9.66
N LEU A 405 3.15 -21.90 9.98
CA LEU A 405 3.24 -23.35 9.71
C LEU A 405 2.83 -23.71 8.27
N GLY A 406 1.98 -22.89 7.66
CA GLY A 406 1.49 -22.97 6.28
C GLY A 406 0.15 -23.69 6.11
N SER A 407 -0.14 -24.76 6.87
CA SER A 407 -1.38 -25.53 6.70
C SER A 407 -2.03 -25.91 8.02
N TRP A 408 -3.35 -26.16 8.00
CA TRP A 408 -4.10 -26.55 9.19
C TRP A 408 -3.68 -27.93 9.73
N GLN A 409 -3.29 -28.85 8.85
CA GLN A 409 -2.78 -30.18 9.26
C GLN A 409 -1.48 -30.05 10.07
N LYS A 410 -0.59 -29.14 9.66
CA LYS A 410 0.63 -28.85 10.43
C LYS A 410 0.33 -28.19 11.76
N CYS A 411 -0.71 -27.34 11.83
CA CYS A 411 -1.19 -26.79 13.10
C CYS A 411 -1.66 -27.92 14.02
N ILE A 412 -2.42 -28.89 13.51
CA ILE A 412 -2.85 -30.06 14.29
C ILE A 412 -1.67 -30.87 14.78
N ALA A 413 -0.68 -31.15 13.93
CA ALA A 413 0.51 -31.88 14.33
C ALA A 413 1.28 -31.14 15.45
N ALA A 414 1.45 -29.82 15.33
CA ALA A 414 2.07 -29.00 16.36
C ALA A 414 1.27 -29.01 17.67
N VAL A 415 -0.06 -28.92 17.60
CA VAL A 415 -0.94 -29.01 18.78
C VAL A 415 -0.74 -30.35 19.48
N GLN A 416 -0.79 -31.45 18.73
CA GLN A 416 -0.59 -32.79 19.28
C GLN A 416 0.80 -32.96 19.90
N GLN A 417 1.83 -32.40 19.28
CA GLN A 417 3.18 -32.41 19.81
C GLN A 417 3.28 -31.68 21.15
N TYR A 418 2.81 -30.43 21.23
CA TYR A 418 2.87 -29.65 22.47
C TYR A 418 2.04 -30.28 23.59
N LEU A 419 0.84 -30.79 23.27
CA LEU A 419 0.01 -31.46 24.25
C LEU A 419 0.67 -32.73 24.80
N ASN A 420 1.38 -33.51 23.96
CA ASN A 420 2.14 -34.68 24.41
C ASN A 420 3.31 -34.31 25.33
N GLN A 421 3.85 -33.10 25.21
CA GLN A 421 4.92 -32.58 26.06
C GLN A 421 4.41 -31.97 27.38
N GLY A 422 3.10 -32.04 27.66
CA GLY A 422 2.50 -31.43 28.85
C GLY A 422 2.40 -29.90 28.78
N LYS A 423 2.66 -29.27 27.62
CA LYS A 423 2.60 -27.80 27.47
C LYS A 423 1.18 -27.32 27.20
N SER A 424 0.82 -26.17 27.78
CA SER A 424 -0.35 -25.40 27.36
C SER A 424 -0.10 -24.74 26.01
N ILE A 425 -1.15 -24.47 25.24
CA ILE A 425 -1.04 -24.04 23.83
C ILE A 425 -1.91 -22.83 23.57
N VAL A 426 -1.40 -21.88 22.79
CA VAL A 426 -2.21 -20.82 22.18
C VAL A 426 -2.31 -21.03 20.68
N LEU A 427 -3.55 -21.04 20.17
CA LEU A 427 -3.88 -21.13 18.75
C LEU A 427 -4.19 -19.74 18.20
N ASP A 428 -3.16 -19.08 17.67
CA ASP A 428 -3.23 -17.74 17.08
C ASP A 428 -3.55 -17.82 15.58
N ASN A 429 -4.77 -18.25 15.28
CA ASN A 429 -5.38 -18.20 13.96
C ASN A 429 -6.62 -17.31 14.01
N THR A 430 -7.21 -17.02 12.84
CA THR A 430 -8.48 -16.28 12.77
C THR A 430 -9.65 -17.03 13.40
N ASN A 431 -9.72 -18.35 13.14
CA ASN A 431 -10.73 -19.28 13.65
C ASN A 431 -12.19 -18.78 13.53
N PRO A 432 -12.63 -18.30 12.34
CA PRO A 432 -13.89 -17.58 12.18
C PRO A 432 -15.12 -18.48 12.42
N ASP A 433 -15.11 -19.70 11.88
CA ASP A 433 -16.28 -20.57 11.86
C ASP A 433 -16.20 -21.74 12.88
N PRO A 434 -17.35 -22.32 13.27
CA PRO A 434 -17.40 -23.46 14.19
C PRO A 434 -16.63 -24.70 13.71
N ALA A 435 -16.58 -24.98 12.40
CA ALA A 435 -15.93 -26.17 11.87
C ALA A 435 -14.40 -26.08 12.01
N SER A 436 -13.81 -24.90 11.76
CA SER A 436 -12.40 -24.61 12.01
C SER A 436 -12.03 -24.81 13.48
N ARG A 437 -12.88 -24.33 14.41
CA ARG A 437 -12.65 -24.48 15.86
C ARG A 437 -12.79 -25.92 16.34
N LYS A 438 -13.77 -26.65 15.82
CA LYS A 438 -14.08 -28.04 16.19
C LYS A 438 -12.85 -28.95 16.04
N ARG A 439 -12.04 -28.76 14.99
CA ARG A 439 -10.80 -29.53 14.74
C ARG A 439 -9.85 -29.53 15.95
N TYR A 440 -9.69 -28.38 16.61
CA TYR A 440 -8.80 -28.25 17.77
C TYR A 440 -9.48 -28.70 19.07
N ILE A 441 -10.77 -28.40 19.22
CA ILE A 441 -11.55 -28.78 20.40
C ILE A 441 -11.60 -30.30 20.54
N GLU A 442 -11.77 -31.04 19.44
CA GLU A 442 -11.79 -32.51 19.47
C GLU A 442 -10.46 -33.13 19.90
N ILE A 443 -9.33 -32.52 19.51
CA ILE A 443 -8.00 -32.99 19.93
C ILE A 443 -7.83 -32.82 21.44
N ALA A 444 -8.20 -31.65 21.97
CA ALA A 444 -8.12 -31.38 23.40
C ALA A 444 -9.04 -32.29 24.22
N LYS A 445 -10.30 -32.48 23.78
CA LYS A 445 -11.27 -33.39 24.41
C LYS A 445 -10.76 -34.84 24.47
N LYS A 446 -10.20 -35.36 23.39
CA LYS A 446 -9.62 -36.72 23.35
C LYS A 446 -8.49 -36.93 24.35
N ARG A 447 -7.84 -35.86 24.80
CA ARG A 447 -6.74 -35.89 25.77
C ARG A 447 -7.13 -35.38 27.15
N ASN A 448 -8.42 -35.14 27.38
CA ASN A 448 -8.96 -34.58 28.62
C ASN A 448 -8.30 -33.24 29.02
N VAL A 449 -7.96 -32.40 28.04
CA VAL A 449 -7.35 -31.07 28.23
C VAL A 449 -8.44 -30.00 28.08
N SER A 450 -8.49 -29.04 29.00
CA SER A 450 -9.47 -27.94 28.94
C SER A 450 -9.21 -27.00 27.78
N VAL A 451 -10.29 -26.46 27.21
CA VAL A 451 -10.22 -25.45 26.13
C VAL A 451 -10.87 -24.16 26.61
N ARG A 452 -10.15 -23.04 26.53
CA ARG A 452 -10.69 -21.70 26.69
C ARG A 452 -10.67 -20.96 25.36
N CYS A 453 -11.63 -20.05 25.16
CA CYS A 453 -11.71 -19.24 23.96
C CYS A 453 -11.47 -17.78 24.30
N PHE A 454 -10.49 -17.16 23.66
CA PHE A 454 -10.22 -15.73 23.78
C PHE A 454 -10.77 -15.04 22.53
N VAL A 455 -11.80 -14.22 22.72
CA VAL A 455 -12.48 -13.52 21.63
C VAL A 455 -11.97 -12.07 21.59
N MET A 456 -11.35 -11.69 20.48
CA MET A 456 -10.98 -10.30 20.22
C MET A 456 -12.21 -9.52 19.74
N THR A 457 -12.65 -8.56 20.53
CA THR A 457 -13.83 -7.71 20.25
C THR A 457 -13.52 -6.54 19.31
N THR A 458 -12.31 -6.47 18.78
CA THR A 458 -11.86 -5.44 17.83
C THR A 458 -12.74 -5.43 16.57
N SER A 459 -13.39 -4.30 16.29
CA SER A 459 -14.20 -4.13 15.07
C SER A 459 -13.34 -4.18 13.80
N ILE A 460 -13.99 -4.38 12.65
CA ILE A 460 -13.32 -4.42 11.34
C ILE A 460 -12.59 -3.09 11.06
N GLU A 461 -13.24 -1.96 11.31
CA GLU A 461 -12.66 -0.63 11.10
C GLU A 461 -11.46 -0.38 12.02
N HIS A 462 -11.53 -0.84 13.27
CA HIS A 462 -10.39 -0.79 14.19
C HIS A 462 -9.26 -1.71 13.73
N ALA A 463 -9.55 -2.93 13.26
CA ALA A 463 -8.54 -3.83 12.72
C ALA A 463 -7.82 -3.26 11.49
N LYS A 464 -8.55 -2.58 10.60
CA LYS A 464 -7.97 -1.83 9.47
C LYS A 464 -7.07 -0.68 9.93
N HIS A 465 -7.52 0.07 10.93
CA HIS A 465 -6.69 1.12 11.55
C HIS A 465 -5.40 0.54 12.12
N ASN A 466 -5.47 -0.54 12.90
CA ASN A 466 -4.30 -1.20 13.47
C ASN A 466 -3.35 -1.74 12.40
N ASN A 467 -3.89 -2.33 11.33
CA ASN A 467 -3.09 -2.77 10.18
C ASN A 467 -2.30 -1.60 9.56
N LYS A 468 -2.97 -0.45 9.33
CA LYS A 468 -2.30 0.73 8.78
C LYS A 468 -1.29 1.34 9.76
N PHE A 469 -1.64 1.40 11.04
CA PHE A 469 -0.73 1.88 12.09
C PHE A 469 0.55 1.04 12.14
N ARG A 470 0.43 -0.29 12.07
CA ARG A 470 1.58 -1.19 12.05
C ARG A 470 2.41 -1.05 10.77
N GLU A 471 1.77 -0.87 9.61
CA GLU A 471 2.49 -0.59 8.36
C GLU A 471 3.38 0.66 8.48
N LEU A 472 2.94 1.67 9.25
CA LEU A 472 3.66 2.92 9.46
C LEU A 472 4.71 2.86 10.58
N THR A 473 4.56 1.97 11.56
CA THR A 473 5.36 1.99 12.81
C THR A 473 6.20 0.74 13.04
N ASP A 474 5.89 -0.38 12.41
CA ASP A 474 6.55 -1.68 12.59
C ASP A 474 7.14 -2.15 11.24
N PRO A 475 8.46 -1.98 11.01
CA PRO A 475 9.11 -2.41 9.77
C PRO A 475 9.03 -3.92 9.51
N SER A 476 8.76 -4.73 10.54
CA SER A 476 8.59 -6.18 10.41
C SER A 476 7.16 -6.58 10.05
N HIS A 477 6.22 -5.63 10.10
CA HIS A 477 4.83 -5.89 9.78
C HIS A 477 4.65 -6.15 8.28
N ILE A 478 4.06 -7.29 7.96
CA ILE A 478 3.59 -7.59 6.61
C ILE A 478 2.15 -7.04 6.51
N PRO A 479 1.89 -6.03 5.66
CA PRO A 479 0.57 -5.43 5.55
C PRO A 479 -0.49 -6.46 5.16
N ILE A 480 -1.57 -6.50 5.93
CA ILE A 480 -2.70 -7.39 5.66
C ILE A 480 -3.60 -6.73 4.62
N ASN A 481 -3.95 -7.46 3.56
CA ASN A 481 -4.89 -6.95 2.56
C ASN A 481 -6.28 -6.74 3.20
N GLU A 482 -6.91 -5.60 2.95
CA GLU A 482 -8.24 -5.29 3.50
C GLU A 482 -9.30 -6.35 3.15
N ILE A 483 -9.16 -7.03 2.01
CA ILE A 483 -10.11 -8.06 1.57
C ILE A 483 -10.07 -9.27 2.50
N ILE A 484 -8.89 -9.61 3.02
CA ILE A 484 -8.72 -10.66 4.02
C ILE A 484 -9.43 -10.25 5.32
N ILE A 485 -9.27 -9.00 5.75
CA ILE A 485 -9.96 -8.45 6.93
C ILE A 485 -11.49 -8.47 6.73
N ASN A 486 -11.97 -8.06 5.56
CA ASN A 486 -13.41 -8.03 5.23
C ASN A 486 -14.01 -9.44 5.09
N SER A 487 -13.22 -10.44 4.68
CA SER A 487 -13.68 -11.84 4.55
C SER A 487 -13.85 -12.57 5.88
N TYR A 488 -13.53 -11.92 7.00
CA TYR A 488 -13.59 -12.52 8.34
C TYR A 488 -15.01 -12.58 8.93
N VAL A 489 -16.02 -12.04 8.23
CA VAL A 489 -17.40 -11.90 8.73
C VAL A 489 -18.15 -13.23 8.74
#